data_AF-A0A345UMY9-F1
#
_entry.id   AF-A0A345UMY9-F1
#
_cell.length_a   1.000
_cell.length_b   1.000
_cell.length_c   1.000
_cell.angle_alpha   90.00
_cell.angle_beta   90.00
_cell.angle_gamma   90.00
#
_symmetry.space_group_name_H-M   'P 1'
#
loop_
_entity.id
_entity.type
_entity.pdbx_description
1 polymer ?
#
loop_
_entity_poly.entity_id
_entity_poly.type
_entity_poly.pdbx_seq_one_letter_code
_entity_poly.pdbx_strand_id
1 'polypeptide(L)'
;MIRKLNSEKKKEVKKKSVFKGLSERALNVLVMNRIDNLEVFLSYHRRFGDFTTLRHCGKKTNTELLDFADTLIAMQQEAGTEQHSENIAGEGQASAERSLKRRNIKSEVISGYHQIPPRPKNVLFMNGIIGAEAFLQYFKDNGDFLTLMGCGNKTNATLIEYAEKLIELLSEEDQIKSP
;
A
#
# COMPACT_ATOMS: atom_id res chain seq x y z
N MET A 1 -5.25 -8.69 -37.82
CA MET A 1 -4.35 -9.12 -36.72
C MET A 1 -3.27 -8.08 -36.31
N ILE A 2 -3.27 -6.84 -36.83
CA ILE A 2 -2.15 -5.89 -36.61
C ILE A 2 -2.35 -4.95 -35.38
N ARG A 3 -3.57 -4.83 -34.84
CA ARG A 3 -3.87 -3.89 -33.73
C ARG A 3 -3.45 -4.36 -32.32
N LYS A 4 -3.25 -5.67 -32.09
CA LYS A 4 -2.84 -6.20 -30.76
C LYS A 4 -1.35 -5.98 -30.44
N LEU A 5 -0.47 -5.96 -31.44
CA LEU A 5 0.97 -5.79 -31.26
C LEU A 5 1.38 -4.38 -30.79
N ASN A 6 0.57 -3.35 -31.06
CA ASN A 6 0.90 -1.96 -30.70
C ASN A 6 0.54 -1.60 -29.25
N SER A 7 -0.39 -2.30 -28.60
CA SER A 7 -0.74 -2.03 -27.19
C SER A 7 0.25 -2.67 -26.21
N GLU A 8 0.79 -3.84 -26.55
CA GLU A 8 1.81 -4.52 -25.76
C GLU A 8 3.14 -3.76 -25.79
N LYS A 9 3.59 -3.32 -26.97
CA LYS A 9 4.78 -2.46 -27.10
C LYS A 9 4.66 -1.13 -26.35
N LYS A 10 3.48 -0.49 -26.33
CA LYS A 10 3.26 0.76 -25.58
C LYS A 10 3.32 0.56 -24.06
N LYS A 11 2.88 -0.59 -23.53
CA LYS A 11 3.00 -0.95 -22.11
C LYS A 11 4.44 -1.28 -21.73
N GLU A 12 5.18 -1.95 -22.61
CA GLU A 12 6.61 -2.26 -22.44
C GLU A 12 7.48 -1.00 -22.35
N VAL A 13 7.21 -0.01 -23.22
CA VAL A 13 7.96 1.26 -23.25
C VAL A 13 7.74 2.11 -21.99
N LYS A 14 6.51 2.12 -21.42
CA LYS A 14 6.26 2.82 -20.15
C LYS A 14 6.92 2.14 -18.94
N LYS A 15 6.89 0.80 -18.89
CA LYS A 15 7.53 0.02 -17.81
C LYS A 15 9.04 0.24 -17.72
N LYS A 16 9.73 0.38 -18.86
CA LYS A 16 11.17 0.67 -18.90
C LYS A 16 11.55 2.03 -18.33
N SER A 17 10.64 2.99 -18.23
CA SER A 17 10.97 4.35 -17.78
C SER A 17 11.11 4.49 -16.26
N VAL A 18 10.29 3.78 -15.49
CA VAL A 18 10.21 3.92 -14.02
C VAL A 18 11.28 3.08 -13.31
N PHE A 19 11.63 1.94 -13.88
CA PHE A 19 12.62 1.01 -13.35
C PHE A 19 13.98 1.14 -14.07
N LYS A 20 14.29 2.36 -14.52
CA LYS A 20 15.51 2.65 -15.26
C LYS A 20 16.71 2.43 -14.33
N GLY A 21 17.63 1.55 -14.72
CA GLY A 21 18.79 1.16 -13.93
C GLY A 21 18.79 -0.29 -13.46
N LEU A 22 17.63 -0.96 -13.51
CA LEU A 22 17.55 -2.40 -13.28
C LEU A 22 17.97 -3.20 -14.52
N SER A 23 18.63 -4.34 -14.28
CA SER A 23 18.94 -5.35 -15.29
C SER A 23 17.66 -5.92 -15.91
N GLU A 24 17.77 -6.43 -17.14
CA GLU A 24 16.65 -7.10 -17.79
C GLU A 24 16.13 -8.28 -16.96
N ARG A 25 17.00 -8.96 -16.21
CA ARG A 25 16.62 -10.05 -15.32
C ARG A 25 15.76 -9.54 -14.16
N ALA A 26 16.15 -8.46 -13.49
CA ALA A 26 15.37 -7.83 -12.42
C ALA A 26 14.01 -7.34 -12.93
N LEU A 27 14.00 -6.67 -14.09
CA LEU A 27 12.76 -6.25 -14.74
C LEU A 27 11.82 -7.42 -15.04
N ASN A 28 12.36 -8.54 -15.54
CA ASN A 28 11.57 -9.73 -15.81
C ASN A 28 10.99 -10.36 -14.53
N VAL A 29 11.74 -10.38 -13.43
CA VAL A 29 11.24 -10.82 -12.12
C VAL A 29 10.06 -9.96 -11.68
N LEU A 30 10.16 -8.64 -11.78
CA LEU A 30 9.07 -7.73 -11.42
C LEU A 30 7.83 -7.96 -12.29
N VAL A 31 8.01 -8.07 -13.62
CA VAL A 31 6.91 -8.32 -14.56
C VAL A 31 6.22 -9.65 -14.29
N MET A 32 6.97 -10.72 -14.07
CA MET A 32 6.42 -12.07 -13.80
C MET A 32 5.62 -12.13 -12.49
N ASN A 33 5.99 -11.29 -11.50
CA ASN A 33 5.31 -11.21 -10.21
C ASN A 33 4.29 -10.06 -10.14
N ARG A 34 3.93 -9.46 -11.29
CA ARG A 34 2.96 -8.36 -11.41
C ARG A 34 3.31 -7.11 -10.60
N ILE A 35 4.59 -6.88 -10.36
CA ILE A 35 5.09 -5.62 -9.82
C ILE A 35 5.35 -4.71 -11.02
N ASP A 36 4.33 -3.94 -11.40
CA ASP A 36 4.34 -3.18 -12.66
C ASP A 36 4.51 -1.67 -12.48
N ASN A 37 4.57 -1.19 -11.23
CA ASN A 37 4.75 0.21 -10.90
C ASN A 37 5.51 0.40 -9.57
N LEU A 38 5.96 1.63 -9.33
CA LEU A 38 6.80 1.99 -8.20
C LEU A 38 6.10 1.81 -6.84
N GLU A 39 4.79 2.08 -6.79
CA GLU A 39 3.99 1.98 -5.57
C GLU A 39 3.88 0.52 -5.11
N VAL A 40 3.57 -0.39 -6.05
CA VAL A 40 3.53 -1.83 -5.78
C VAL A 40 4.93 -2.36 -5.40
N PHE A 41 5.97 -1.84 -6.05
CA PHE A 41 7.35 -2.22 -5.75
C PHE A 41 7.76 -1.81 -4.32
N LEU A 42 7.56 -0.54 -3.95
CA LEU A 42 7.92 -0.03 -2.62
C LEU A 42 7.04 -0.62 -1.51
N SER A 43 5.74 -0.83 -1.77
CA SER A 43 4.87 -1.50 -0.79
C SER A 43 5.28 -2.94 -0.54
N TYR A 44 5.72 -3.66 -1.59
CA TYR A 44 6.27 -5.00 -1.44
C TYR A 44 7.55 -4.98 -0.59
N HIS A 45 8.50 -4.09 -0.90
CA HIS A 45 9.74 -3.94 -0.15
C HIS A 45 9.49 -3.63 1.34
N ARG A 46 8.62 -2.66 1.64
CA ARG A 46 8.27 -2.30 3.02
C ARG A 46 7.65 -3.45 3.81
N ARG A 47 6.91 -4.34 3.13
CA ARG A 47 6.19 -5.44 3.76
C ARG A 47 7.07 -6.66 4.04
N PHE A 48 7.96 -7.01 3.10
CA PHE A 48 8.73 -8.25 3.18
C PHE A 48 10.21 -8.02 3.50
N GLY A 49 10.72 -6.81 3.31
CA GLY A 49 12.14 -6.47 3.53
C GLY A 49 13.10 -7.05 2.49
N ASP A 50 12.66 -8.00 1.66
CA ASP A 50 13.41 -8.54 0.53
C ASP A 50 12.49 -9.04 -0.59
N PHE A 51 13.10 -9.43 -1.71
CA PHE A 51 12.45 -9.95 -2.92
C PHE A 51 12.75 -11.43 -3.16
N THR A 52 13.33 -12.15 -2.20
CA THR A 52 13.71 -13.56 -2.37
C THR A 52 12.51 -14.48 -2.53
N THR A 53 11.35 -14.06 -2.02
CA THR A 53 10.08 -14.80 -2.15
C THR A 53 9.41 -14.61 -3.51
N LEU A 54 9.93 -13.70 -4.36
CA LEU A 54 9.47 -13.54 -5.74
C LEU A 54 9.93 -14.72 -6.61
N ARG A 55 9.03 -15.18 -7.47
CA ARG A 55 9.34 -16.24 -8.43
C ARG A 55 10.50 -15.78 -9.34
N HIS A 56 11.51 -16.64 -9.49
CA HIS A 56 12.72 -16.40 -10.29
C HIS A 56 13.69 -15.32 -9.75
N CYS A 57 13.51 -14.88 -8.49
CA CYS A 57 14.44 -13.97 -7.84
C CYS A 57 15.60 -14.74 -7.19
N GLY A 58 16.77 -14.72 -7.82
CA GLY A 58 18.00 -15.24 -7.22
C GLY A 58 18.71 -14.20 -6.37
N LYS A 59 19.69 -14.60 -5.55
CA LYS A 59 20.43 -13.70 -4.64
C LYS A 59 20.92 -12.41 -5.30
N LYS A 60 21.53 -12.50 -6.48
CA LYS A 60 22.03 -11.32 -7.23
C LYS A 60 20.91 -10.36 -7.61
N THR A 61 19.79 -10.90 -8.10
CA THR A 61 18.63 -10.09 -8.47
C THR A 61 17.97 -9.48 -7.25
N ASN A 62 17.94 -10.21 -6.12
CA ASN A 62 17.43 -9.68 -4.86
C ASN A 62 18.25 -8.47 -4.39
N THR A 63 19.58 -8.57 -4.35
CA THR A 63 20.46 -7.46 -3.99
C THR A 63 20.23 -6.25 -4.90
N GLU A 64 20.18 -6.47 -6.21
CA GLU A 64 19.93 -5.40 -7.17
C GLU A 64 18.59 -4.68 -6.94
N LEU A 65 17.53 -5.42 -6.62
CA LEU A 65 16.22 -4.84 -6.31
C LEU A 65 16.23 -4.10 -4.97
N LEU A 66 16.96 -4.59 -3.96
CA LEU A 66 17.14 -3.90 -2.68
C LEU A 66 17.88 -2.57 -2.86
N ASP A 67 19.02 -2.59 -3.55
CA ASP A 67 19.81 -1.38 -3.84
C ASP A 67 18.96 -0.32 -4.56
N PHE A 68 18.13 -0.77 -5.50
CA PHE A 68 17.19 0.10 -6.19
C PHE A 68 16.10 0.67 -5.25
N ALA A 69 15.55 -0.16 -4.36
CA ALA A 69 14.57 0.29 -3.37
C ALA A 69 15.15 1.33 -2.40
N ASP A 70 16.37 1.09 -1.91
CA ASP A 70 17.07 2.00 -0.99
C ASP A 70 17.37 3.35 -1.67
N THR A 71 17.80 3.32 -2.93
CA THR A 71 18.01 4.53 -3.74
C THR A 71 16.73 5.36 -3.84
N LEU A 72 15.59 4.72 -4.11
CA LEU A 72 14.31 5.41 -4.21
C LEU A 72 13.84 6.01 -2.88
N ILE A 73 14.08 5.31 -1.77
CA ILE A 73 13.74 5.79 -0.43
C ILE A 73 14.59 7.01 -0.07
N ALA A 74 15.89 6.98 -0.36
CA ALA A 74 16.79 8.11 -0.16
C ALA A 74 16.34 9.34 -0.98
N MET A 75 16.01 9.15 -2.26
CA MET A 75 15.50 10.24 -3.11
C MET A 75 14.18 10.84 -2.59
N GLN A 76 13.31 10.04 -1.97
CA GLN A 76 12.07 10.53 -1.35
C GLN A 76 12.32 11.35 -0.07
N GLN A 77 13.41 11.06 0.65
CA GLN A 77 13.77 11.80 1.86
C GLN A 77 14.40 13.16 1.51
N GLU A 78 15.21 13.23 0.46
CA GLU A 78 15.83 14.46 -0.03
C GLU A 78 14.80 15.42 -0.67
N ALA A 79 13.79 14.89 -1.38
CA ALA A 79 12.71 15.70 -1.93
C ALA A 79 11.73 16.27 -0.86
N GLY A 80 11.81 15.78 0.39
CA GLY A 80 10.97 16.21 1.50
C GLY A 80 11.61 17.24 2.44
N THR A 81 12.84 17.72 2.17
CA THR A 81 13.59 18.60 3.09
C THR A 81 13.52 20.09 2.75
N GLU A 82 12.85 20.49 1.67
CA GLU A 82 12.56 21.91 1.37
C GLU A 82 11.05 22.16 1.46
N GLN A 83 10.53 22.29 2.69
CA GLN A 83 9.38 23.14 3.09
C GLN A 83 8.81 22.67 4.44
N HIS A 84 9.45 23.10 5.53
CA HIS A 84 8.81 23.89 6.59
C HIS A 84 9.84 24.12 7.70
N SER A 85 10.67 25.13 7.51
CA SER A 85 11.18 25.93 8.62
C SER A 85 10.33 27.18 8.67
N GLU A 86 9.31 27.20 9.53
CA GLU A 86 8.96 28.42 10.24
C GLU A 86 8.67 28.06 11.69
N ASN A 87 9.40 28.77 12.55
CA ASN A 87 9.33 28.76 14.00
C ASN A 87 7.90 28.98 14.50
N ILE A 88 7.45 28.16 15.46
CA ILE A 88 6.82 28.71 16.68
C ILE A 88 7.36 27.91 17.87
N ALA A 89 8.37 28.48 18.52
CA ALA A 89 8.59 28.25 19.93
C ALA A 89 7.42 28.88 20.70
N GLY A 90 6.73 28.09 21.51
CA GLY A 90 5.68 28.61 22.39
C GLY A 90 4.61 27.58 22.75
N GLU A 91 4.76 27.04 23.96
CA GLU A 91 3.68 26.57 24.84
C GLU A 91 2.88 25.30 24.48
N GLY A 92 2.86 24.37 25.45
CA GLY A 92 1.75 23.44 25.63
C GLY A 92 2.09 21.97 25.48
N GLN A 93 2.45 21.33 26.59
CA GLN A 93 2.69 19.88 26.74
C GLN A 93 1.51 18.97 26.30
N ALA A 94 0.38 19.51 25.84
CA ALA A 94 -0.77 18.78 25.30
C ALA A 94 -0.64 18.34 23.81
N SER A 95 0.34 18.88 23.07
CA SER A 95 0.48 18.64 21.61
C SER A 95 1.25 17.33 21.27
N ALA A 96 2.16 16.90 22.15
CA ALA A 96 2.95 15.69 21.95
C ALA A 96 2.13 14.40 22.11
N GLU A 97 1.22 14.34 23.10
CA GLU A 97 0.34 13.18 23.30
C GLU A 97 -0.67 13.01 22.16
N ARG A 98 -1.22 14.10 21.63
CA ARG A 98 -2.11 14.06 20.45
C ARG A 98 -1.40 13.50 19.21
N SER A 99 -0.11 13.83 19.05
CA SER A 99 0.72 13.37 17.93
C SER A 99 1.20 11.92 18.08
N LEU A 100 1.36 11.41 19.30
CA LEU A 100 1.60 9.98 19.55
C LEU A 100 0.32 9.16 19.39
N LYS A 101 -0.82 9.65 19.89
CA LYS A 101 -2.10 8.91 19.85
C LYS A 101 -2.64 8.76 18.42
N ARG A 102 -2.54 9.79 17.57
CA ARG A 102 -2.87 9.69 16.13
C ARG A 102 -1.99 8.70 15.36
N ARG A 103 -0.72 8.57 15.75
CA ARG A 103 0.19 7.56 15.16
C ARG A 103 -0.18 6.14 15.60
N ASN A 104 -0.58 5.97 16.86
CA ASN A 104 -1.03 4.68 17.38
C ASN A 104 -2.32 4.21 16.70
N ILE A 105 -3.30 5.09 16.47
CA ILE A 105 -4.57 4.70 15.84
C ILE A 105 -4.39 4.38 14.35
N LYS A 106 -3.58 5.15 13.62
CA LYS A 106 -3.18 4.75 12.24
C LYS A 106 -2.50 3.38 12.22
N SER A 107 -1.66 3.09 13.21
CA SER A 107 -1.02 1.78 13.35
C SER A 107 -2.03 0.66 13.66
N GLU A 108 -3.02 0.92 14.50
CA GLU A 108 -4.09 -0.03 14.84
C GLU A 108 -5.02 -0.31 13.65
N VAL A 109 -5.37 0.72 12.88
CA VAL A 109 -6.18 0.57 11.66
C VAL A 109 -5.43 -0.26 10.61
N ILE A 110 -4.13 -0.02 10.45
CA ILE A 110 -3.27 -0.83 9.58
C ILE A 110 -3.21 -2.27 10.11
N SER A 111 -3.00 -2.46 11.42
CA SER A 111 -2.94 -3.79 12.04
C SER A 111 -4.25 -4.57 11.86
N GLY A 112 -5.40 -3.94 12.13
CA GLY A 112 -6.72 -4.55 11.96
C GLY A 112 -7.02 -4.95 10.51
N TYR A 113 -6.62 -4.12 9.54
CA TYR A 113 -6.66 -4.51 8.12
C TYR A 113 -5.76 -5.74 7.82
N HIS A 114 -4.63 -5.86 8.50
CA HIS A 114 -3.75 -7.02 8.31
C HIS A 114 -4.33 -8.32 8.88
N GLN A 115 -5.23 -8.24 9.86
CA GLN A 115 -5.91 -9.37 10.49
C GLN A 115 -7.03 -9.97 9.63
N ILE A 116 -7.45 -9.31 8.55
CA ILE A 116 -8.46 -9.87 7.62
C ILE A 116 -8.01 -11.26 7.15
N PRO A 117 -8.87 -12.29 7.23
CA PRO A 117 -8.51 -13.65 6.85
C PRO A 117 -8.07 -13.75 5.37
N PRO A 118 -7.22 -14.72 5.00
CA PRO A 118 -6.62 -14.80 3.65
C PRO A 118 -7.64 -14.81 2.50
N ARG A 119 -8.78 -15.51 2.68
CA ARG A 119 -9.80 -15.61 1.62
C ARG A 119 -10.47 -14.25 1.31
N PRO A 120 -11.07 -13.54 2.29
CA PRO A 120 -11.53 -12.16 2.08
C PRO A 120 -10.44 -11.22 1.58
N LYS A 121 -9.23 -11.32 2.12
CA LYS A 121 -8.09 -10.49 1.70
C LYS A 121 -7.72 -10.69 0.23
N ASN A 122 -7.82 -11.92 -0.28
CA ASN A 122 -7.62 -12.22 -1.70
C ASN A 122 -8.72 -11.62 -2.58
N VAL A 123 -9.97 -11.56 -2.10
CA VAL A 123 -11.06 -10.88 -2.83
C VAL A 123 -10.74 -9.39 -2.99
N LEU A 124 -10.33 -8.73 -1.91
CA LEU A 124 -9.91 -7.32 -1.97
C LEU A 124 -8.76 -7.11 -2.97
N PHE A 125 -7.74 -7.95 -2.89
CA PHE A 125 -6.56 -7.88 -3.77
C PHE A 125 -6.92 -8.09 -5.26
N MET A 126 -7.76 -9.08 -5.58
CA MET A 126 -8.19 -9.33 -6.96
C MET A 126 -9.01 -8.18 -7.56
N ASN A 127 -9.66 -7.38 -6.72
CA ASN A 127 -10.44 -6.22 -7.13
C ASN A 127 -9.68 -4.90 -6.99
N GLY A 128 -8.37 -4.94 -6.74
CA GLY A 128 -7.53 -3.74 -6.65
C GLY A 128 -7.72 -2.91 -5.38
N ILE A 129 -8.41 -3.43 -4.37
CA ILE A 129 -8.58 -2.77 -3.08
C ILE A 129 -7.36 -3.12 -2.22
N ILE A 130 -6.40 -2.19 -2.18
CA ILE A 130 -5.11 -2.39 -1.53
C ILE A 130 -4.96 -1.39 -0.39
N GLY A 131 -4.91 -1.91 0.84
CA GLY A 131 -4.65 -1.12 2.04
C GLY A 131 -5.93 -0.74 2.79
N ALA A 132 -5.74 -0.32 4.04
CA ALA A 132 -6.85 0.01 4.95
C ALA A 132 -7.66 1.21 4.44
N GLU A 133 -7.00 2.22 3.84
CA GLU A 133 -7.65 3.41 3.32
C GLU A 133 -8.59 3.08 2.15
N ALA A 134 -8.10 2.36 1.13
CA ALA A 134 -8.92 1.93 -0.01
C ALA A 134 -10.06 1.00 0.41
N PHE A 135 -9.80 0.12 1.39
CA PHE A 135 -10.81 -0.78 1.95
C PHE A 135 -11.95 -0.02 2.65
N LEU A 136 -11.61 0.91 3.53
CA LEU A 136 -12.61 1.73 4.24
C LEU A 136 -13.33 2.69 3.30
N GLN A 137 -12.63 3.26 2.33
CA GLN A 137 -13.24 4.14 1.34
C GLN A 137 -14.26 3.36 0.50
N TYR A 138 -13.90 2.17 0.02
CA TYR A 138 -14.83 1.31 -0.72
C TYR A 138 -16.09 1.01 0.10
N PHE A 139 -15.92 0.65 1.37
CA PHE A 139 -17.05 0.36 2.26
C PHE A 139 -17.95 1.58 2.49
N LYS A 140 -17.37 2.77 2.69
CA LYS A 140 -18.14 4.01 2.83
C LYS A 140 -18.95 4.33 1.58
N ASP A 141 -18.38 4.08 0.40
CA ASP A 141 -19.02 4.43 -0.87
C ASP A 141 -20.13 3.43 -1.27
N ASN A 142 -20.00 2.16 -0.88
CA ASN A 142 -20.89 1.09 -1.36
C ASN A 142 -21.75 0.44 -0.26
N GLY A 143 -21.36 0.53 1.01
CA GLY A 143 -22.03 -0.12 2.15
C GLY A 143 -21.84 -1.63 2.23
N ASP A 144 -21.39 -2.29 1.17
CA ASP A 144 -21.06 -3.72 1.15
C ASP A 144 -19.95 -4.04 0.11
N PHE A 145 -19.60 -5.33 0.00
CA PHE A 145 -18.58 -5.85 -0.90
C PHE A 145 -19.12 -6.89 -1.89
N LEU A 146 -20.45 -7.04 -2.04
CA LEU A 146 -21.05 -8.06 -2.91
C LEU A 146 -20.78 -7.83 -4.39
N THR A 147 -20.50 -6.58 -4.75
CA THR A 147 -20.13 -6.15 -6.10
C THR A 147 -18.71 -6.59 -6.49
N LEU A 148 -17.89 -7.05 -5.54
CA LEU A 148 -16.53 -7.53 -5.81
C LEU A 148 -16.52 -8.93 -6.44
N MET A 149 -15.66 -9.10 -7.43
CA MET A 149 -15.46 -10.40 -8.08
C MET A 149 -14.96 -11.42 -7.06
N GLY A 150 -15.69 -12.54 -6.93
CA GLY A 150 -15.35 -13.63 -6.02
C GLY A 150 -15.81 -13.41 -4.57
N CYS A 151 -16.58 -12.35 -4.29
CA CYS A 151 -17.18 -12.11 -3.00
C CYS A 151 -18.53 -12.84 -2.86
N GLY A 152 -18.56 -13.90 -2.05
CA GLY A 152 -19.81 -14.54 -1.64
C GLY A 152 -20.30 -14.00 -0.29
N ASN A 153 -21.57 -14.26 0.06
CA ASN A 153 -22.23 -13.74 1.28
C ASN A 153 -21.40 -13.89 2.57
N LYS A 154 -20.75 -15.04 2.77
CA LYS A 154 -19.88 -15.26 3.95
C LYS A 154 -18.68 -14.32 3.95
N THR A 155 -18.04 -14.17 2.80
CA THR A 155 -16.89 -13.27 2.64
C THR A 155 -17.32 -11.82 2.80
N ASN A 156 -18.46 -11.44 2.24
CA ASN A 156 -19.05 -10.11 2.41
C ASN A 156 -19.29 -9.79 3.90
N ALA A 157 -19.98 -10.67 4.62
CA ALA A 157 -20.24 -10.49 6.05
C ALA A 157 -18.95 -10.32 6.86
N THR A 158 -17.92 -11.13 6.58
CA THR A 158 -16.61 -10.96 7.21
C THR A 158 -15.99 -9.60 6.89
N LEU A 159 -16.02 -9.14 5.63
CA LEU A 159 -15.43 -7.84 5.29
C LEU A 159 -16.18 -6.67 5.96
N ILE A 160 -17.51 -6.73 6.03
CA ILE A 160 -18.33 -5.73 6.72
C ILE A 160 -17.96 -5.67 8.20
N GLU A 161 -17.89 -6.81 8.89
CA GLU A 161 -17.52 -6.88 10.32
C GLU A 161 -16.17 -6.20 10.58
N TYR A 162 -15.17 -6.40 9.71
CA TYR A 162 -13.87 -5.74 9.85
C TYR A 162 -13.93 -4.25 9.53
N ALA A 163 -14.72 -3.84 8.53
CA ALA A 163 -14.88 -2.43 8.20
C ALA A 163 -15.56 -1.65 9.33
N GLU A 164 -16.61 -2.23 9.93
CA GLU A 164 -17.31 -1.66 11.07
C GLU A 164 -16.39 -1.52 12.29
N LYS A 165 -15.63 -2.57 12.66
CA LYS A 165 -14.65 -2.50 13.74
C LYS A 165 -13.61 -1.40 13.51
N LEU A 166 -13.14 -1.25 12.29
CA LEU A 166 -12.17 -0.20 11.95
C LEU A 166 -12.80 1.20 11.98
N ILE A 167 -14.07 1.35 11.61
CA ILE A 167 -14.80 2.62 11.72
C ILE A 167 -15.09 2.97 13.18
N GLU A 168 -15.42 1.99 14.01
CA GLU A 168 -15.61 2.18 15.45
C GLU A 168 -14.33 2.71 16.11
N LEU A 169 -13.18 2.09 15.82
CA LEU A 169 -11.86 2.57 16.26
C LEU A 169 -11.56 4.01 15.81
N LEU A 170 -12.00 4.39 14.60
CA LEU A 170 -11.86 5.76 14.10
C LEU A 170 -12.88 6.73 14.71
N SER A 171 -14.07 6.25 15.12
CA SER A 171 -15.14 7.09 15.69
C SER A 171 -14.90 7.40 17.17
N GLU A 172 -14.19 6.52 17.89
CA GLU A 172 -13.67 6.80 19.23
C GLU A 172 -12.67 7.99 19.23
N GLU A 173 -12.07 8.34 18.08
CA GLU A 173 -11.25 9.57 17.94
C GLU A 173 -12.08 10.86 18.06
N ASP A 174 -13.35 10.83 17.64
CA ASP A 174 -14.19 12.03 17.56
C ASP A 174 -14.91 12.34 18.87
N GLN A 175 -15.18 11.35 19.72
CA GLN A 175 -15.84 11.56 21.02
C GLN A 175 -14.90 12.16 22.09
N ILE A 176 -13.59 12.11 21.89
CA ILE A 176 -12.59 12.74 22.78
C ILE A 176 -12.43 14.24 22.48
N LYS A 177 -13.12 14.77 21.44
CA LYS A 177 -13.15 16.20 21.10
C LYS A 177 -14.15 17.04 21.91
N SER A 178 -14.83 16.47 22.89
CA SER A 178 -15.75 17.19 23.79
C SER A 178 -15.41 16.80 25.24
N PRO A 179 -15.19 17.73 26.19
CA PRO A 179 -15.58 19.14 26.22
C PRO A 179 -14.46 20.16 25.93
#